data_AF-A0A7J5D7W2-F1
#
_entry.id   AF-A0A7J5D7W2-F1
#
_cell.length_a   1.000
_cell.length_b   1.000
_cell.length_c   1.000
_cell.angle_alpha   90.00
_cell.angle_beta   90.00
_cell.angle_gamma   90.00
#
_symmetry.space_group_name_H-M   'P 1'
#
loop_
_entity.id
_entity.type
_entity.pdbx_description
1 polymer ?
#
loop_
_entity_poly.entity_id
_entity_poly.type
_entity_poly.pdbx_seq_one_letter_code
_entity_poly.pdbx_strand_id
1 'polypeptide(L)'
;MPGLKGSTLILDRSPSMFPGCHFSTPNSSDIILAEQAAVFGAALALRAEKPTLVEFGGDSRPIGVPKGGSVLKLVEQFKQIDGTDIPTAVKKHWYAHDRIIIVTDEQTRPGWLPSNMQAYGGMRETQIDDLVPKTTPVYLWNMAGYKAGAMPIGRSGRHCFVGLTDHAFRMMPFLEASRDATWPWATKTA
;
A
#
# COMPACT_ATOMS: atom_id res chain seq x y z
N MET A 1 -19.63 -2.00 -10.17
CA MET A 1 -19.10 -3.18 -9.46
C MET A 1 -17.76 -2.82 -8.84
N PRO A 2 -17.49 -3.20 -7.57
CA PRO A 2 -16.15 -3.08 -6.99
C PRO A 2 -15.13 -3.83 -7.87
N GLY A 3 -13.96 -3.24 -8.07
CA GLY A 3 -12.87 -3.83 -8.85
C GLY A 3 -12.06 -4.85 -8.06
N LEU A 4 -12.00 -4.72 -6.73
CA LEU A 4 -11.33 -5.64 -5.82
C LEU A 4 -12.35 -6.20 -4.83
N LYS A 5 -12.55 -7.52 -4.87
CA LYS A 5 -13.46 -8.22 -3.94
C LYS A 5 -12.81 -8.38 -2.56
N GLY A 6 -13.64 -8.54 -1.53
CA GLY A 6 -13.18 -8.76 -0.16
C GLY A 6 -12.65 -7.50 0.53
N SER A 7 -11.99 -7.73 1.66
CA SER A 7 -11.40 -6.73 2.54
C SER A 7 -9.99 -6.36 2.13
N THR A 8 -9.71 -5.06 2.10
CA THR A 8 -8.40 -4.53 1.67
C THR A 8 -7.93 -3.47 2.64
N LEU A 9 -6.79 -3.70 3.29
CA LEU A 9 -6.07 -2.65 4.01
C LEU A 9 -5.24 -1.84 3.00
N ILE A 10 -5.42 -0.53 2.97
CA ILE A 10 -4.69 0.39 2.09
C ILE A 10 -3.97 1.39 2.99
N LEU A 11 -2.65 1.27 3.07
CA LEU A 11 -1.79 2.23 3.73
C LEU A 11 -1.27 3.20 2.69
N ASP A 12 -1.57 4.49 2.84
CA ASP A 12 -1.13 5.53 1.91
C ASP A 12 -0.38 6.63 2.66
N ARG A 13 0.79 6.94 2.12
CA ARG A 13 1.66 7.98 2.59
C ARG A 13 1.64 9.17 1.66
N SER A 14 0.63 10.01 1.80
CA SER A 14 0.57 11.26 1.04
C SER A 14 1.51 12.40 1.49
N PRO A 15 2.01 12.56 2.74
CA PRO A 15 2.55 13.88 3.11
C PRO A 15 4.07 14.06 3.26
N SER A 16 4.90 13.02 3.37
CA SER A 16 6.37 13.25 3.38
C SER A 16 6.90 13.71 2.02
N MET A 17 6.08 13.61 0.97
CA MET A 17 6.42 13.95 -0.41
C MET A 17 6.21 15.43 -0.77
N PHE A 18 5.80 16.30 0.16
CA PHE A 18 5.65 17.74 -0.09
C PHE A 18 7.01 18.44 -0.31
N PRO A 19 7.10 19.52 -1.13
CA PRO A 19 8.33 20.27 -1.35
C PRO A 19 8.84 20.92 -0.05
N GLY A 20 10.14 20.77 0.25
CA GLY A 20 10.79 21.38 1.41
C GLY A 20 11.30 20.40 2.47
N CYS A 21 10.97 19.10 2.37
CA CYS A 21 11.57 18.05 3.20
C CYS A 21 12.87 17.52 2.57
N HIS A 22 13.93 17.37 3.37
CA HIS A 22 15.25 16.88 2.93
C HIS A 22 15.26 15.44 2.38
N PHE A 23 14.14 14.72 2.45
CA PHE A 23 13.97 13.33 2.00
C PHE A 23 13.12 13.18 0.73
N SER A 24 12.54 14.27 0.21
CA SER A 24 11.70 14.22 -1.00
C SER A 24 12.56 14.08 -2.26
N THR A 25 12.24 13.11 -3.13
CA THR A 25 12.81 13.05 -4.47
C THR A 25 12.47 14.32 -5.26
N PRO A 26 13.42 14.96 -5.96
CA PRO A 26 13.12 16.09 -6.83
C PRO A 26 12.27 15.58 -7.99
N ASN A 27 11.00 15.99 -8.08
CA ASN A 27 10.14 15.63 -9.21
C ASN A 27 9.78 16.87 -10.02
N SER A 28 9.77 16.74 -11.35
CA SER A 28 9.59 17.82 -12.34
C SER A 28 8.19 17.86 -12.95
N SER A 29 7.19 17.27 -12.29
CA SER A 29 5.79 17.26 -12.74
C SER A 29 4.94 18.25 -11.94
N ASP A 30 3.94 18.87 -12.58
CA ASP A 30 3.02 19.86 -11.97
C ASP A 30 2.18 19.33 -10.79
N ILE A 31 2.17 18.01 -10.56
CA ILE A 31 1.54 17.34 -9.42
C ILE A 31 2.64 16.67 -8.59
N ILE A 32 2.65 16.95 -7.29
CA ILE A 32 3.64 16.44 -6.34
C ILE A 32 3.41 14.92 -6.16
N LEU A 33 4.48 14.13 -5.97
CA LEU A 33 4.36 12.67 -5.75
C LEU A 33 3.37 12.32 -4.61
N ALA A 34 3.32 13.20 -3.59
CA ALA A 34 2.33 13.27 -2.51
C ALA A 34 0.89 13.12 -3.00
N GLU A 35 0.51 14.04 -3.88
CA GLU A 35 -0.85 14.17 -4.40
C GLU A 35 -1.15 13.00 -5.34
N GLN A 36 -0.16 12.52 -6.09
CA GLN A 36 -0.31 11.35 -6.94
C GLN A 36 -0.59 10.08 -6.12
N ALA A 37 0.15 9.86 -5.02
CA ALA A 37 -0.09 8.75 -4.10
C ALA A 37 -1.48 8.84 -3.47
N ALA A 38 -1.85 10.01 -2.92
CA ALA A 38 -3.15 10.25 -2.31
C ALA A 38 -4.32 9.97 -3.27
N VAL A 39 -4.23 10.49 -4.50
CA VAL A 39 -5.22 10.25 -5.56
C VAL A 39 -5.32 8.76 -5.87
N PHE A 40 -4.19 8.08 -5.93
CA PHE A 40 -4.11 6.66 -6.23
C PHE A 40 -4.69 5.79 -5.10
N GLY A 41 -4.29 5.99 -3.85
CA GLY A 41 -4.84 5.28 -2.70
C GLY A 41 -6.33 5.56 -2.49
N ALA A 42 -6.77 6.80 -2.73
CA ALA A 42 -8.18 7.17 -2.73
C ALA A 42 -8.99 6.43 -3.83
N ALA A 43 -8.46 6.38 -5.06
CA ALA A 43 -9.09 5.67 -6.16
C ALA A 43 -9.17 4.16 -5.90
N LEU A 44 -8.12 3.58 -5.31
CA LEU A 44 -8.08 2.20 -4.84
C LEU A 44 -9.19 1.92 -3.83
N ALA A 45 -9.27 2.76 -2.81
CA ALA A 45 -10.25 2.61 -1.74
C ALA A 45 -11.68 2.66 -2.28
N LEU A 46 -11.98 3.59 -3.18
CA LEU A 46 -13.31 3.71 -3.79
C LEU A 46 -13.68 2.53 -4.71
N ARG A 47 -12.69 1.78 -5.22
CA ARG A 47 -12.90 0.59 -6.07
C ARG A 47 -12.95 -0.71 -5.27
N ALA A 48 -12.46 -0.74 -4.04
CA ALA A 48 -12.48 -1.94 -3.21
C ALA A 48 -13.87 -2.19 -2.60
N GLU A 49 -14.22 -3.47 -2.39
CA GLU A 49 -15.51 -3.86 -1.81
C GLU A 49 -15.61 -3.47 -0.33
N LYS A 50 -14.55 -3.74 0.46
CA LYS A 50 -14.46 -3.42 1.89
C LYS A 50 -13.10 -2.76 2.20
N PRO A 51 -12.91 -1.48 1.81
CA PRO A 51 -11.65 -0.77 2.04
C PRO A 51 -11.48 -0.40 3.52
N THR A 52 -10.25 -0.51 4.00
CA THR A 52 -9.74 0.22 5.16
C THR A 52 -8.61 1.12 4.66
N LEU A 53 -8.93 2.36 4.32
CA LEU A 53 -7.94 3.36 3.92
C LEU A 53 -7.35 4.00 5.17
N VAL A 54 -6.02 4.05 5.25
CA VAL A 54 -5.28 4.61 6.37
C VAL A 54 -4.22 5.54 5.81
N GLU A 55 -4.24 6.79 6.26
CA GLU A 55 -3.06 7.65 6.11
C GLU A 55 -2.01 7.26 7.14
N PHE A 56 -0.75 7.27 6.75
CA PHE A 56 0.35 7.03 7.66
C PHE A 56 1.53 7.98 7.44
N GLY A 57 2.26 8.20 8.53
CA GLY A 57 3.58 8.80 8.62
C GLY A 57 4.21 8.26 9.91
N GLY A 58 4.55 9.12 10.85
CA GLY A 58 4.96 8.70 12.19
C GLY A 58 3.80 8.27 13.11
N ASP A 59 2.57 8.71 12.81
CA ASP A 59 1.32 8.12 13.32
C ASP A 59 0.48 7.63 12.13
N SER A 60 -0.62 6.92 12.39
CA SER A 60 -1.53 6.43 11.38
C SER A 60 -2.99 6.48 11.85
N ARG A 61 -3.88 6.93 10.96
CA ARG A 61 -5.31 6.95 11.21
C ARG A 61 -6.14 6.48 10.01
N PRO A 62 -7.30 5.84 10.25
CA PRO A 62 -8.25 5.54 9.19
C PRO A 62 -8.82 6.82 8.58
N ILE A 63 -9.04 6.79 7.26
CA ILE A 63 -9.80 7.79 6.51
C ILE A 63 -11.15 7.19 6.12
N GLY A 64 -12.22 7.96 6.32
CA GLY A 64 -13.57 7.53 5.96
C GLY A 64 -13.75 7.47 4.45
N VAL A 65 -14.08 6.29 3.92
CA VAL A 65 -14.32 6.08 2.47
C VAL A 65 -15.83 6.02 2.21
N PRO A 66 -16.46 7.11 1.73
CA PRO A 66 -17.89 7.09 1.44
C PRO A 66 -18.20 6.24 0.21
N LYS A 67 -19.30 5.47 0.26
CA LYS A 67 -19.80 4.73 -0.91
C LYS A 67 -20.15 5.72 -2.03
N GLY A 68 -19.59 5.51 -3.22
CA GLY A 68 -19.79 6.41 -4.36
C GLY A 68 -19.15 7.80 -4.18
N GLY A 69 -18.17 7.92 -3.27
CA GLY A 69 -17.44 9.14 -3.02
C GLY A 69 -16.65 9.66 -4.23
N SER A 70 -16.33 10.95 -4.19
CA SER A 70 -15.37 11.56 -5.11
C SER A 70 -13.95 11.33 -4.61
N VAL A 71 -13.03 10.98 -5.52
CA VAL A 71 -11.59 10.86 -5.22
C VAL A 71 -11.06 12.16 -4.61
N LEU A 72 -11.43 13.32 -5.16
CA LEU A 72 -10.96 14.63 -4.68
C LEU A 72 -11.35 14.89 -3.23
N LYS A 73 -12.62 14.60 -2.86
CA LYS A 73 -13.09 14.74 -1.48
C LYS A 73 -12.41 13.78 -0.50
N LEU A 74 -11.89 12.66 -1.00
CA LEU A 74 -11.16 11.70 -0.18
C LEU A 74 -9.70 12.14 0.01
N VAL A 75 -9.08 12.70 -1.03
CA VAL A 75 -7.75 13.32 -0.98
C VAL A 75 -7.72 14.50 0.00
N GLU A 76 -8.77 15.34 0.03
CA GLU A 76 -8.90 16.46 0.97
C GLU A 76 -8.89 16.05 2.46
N GLN A 77 -9.16 14.78 2.78
CA GLN A 77 -9.14 14.28 4.17
C GLN A 77 -7.74 13.91 4.66
N PHE A 78 -6.78 13.76 3.74
CA PHE A 78 -5.39 13.51 4.08
C PHE A 78 -4.78 14.75 4.74
N LYS A 79 -3.97 14.54 5.76
CA LYS A 79 -3.23 15.62 6.43
C LYS A 79 -1.74 15.46 6.30
N GLN A 80 -1.02 16.55 6.53
CA GLN A 80 0.43 16.48 6.69
C GLN A 80 0.81 15.74 7.97
N ILE A 81 1.59 14.66 7.82
CA ILE A 81 2.14 13.84 8.89
C ILE A 81 3.64 13.68 8.64
N ASP A 82 4.44 14.04 9.63
CA ASP A 82 5.89 13.86 9.60
C ASP A 82 6.29 12.44 10.01
N GLY A 83 7.51 12.04 9.64
CA GLY A 83 8.08 10.74 10.00
C GLY A 83 7.49 9.56 9.23
N THR A 84 8.06 8.39 9.49
CA THR A 84 7.80 7.14 8.79
C THR A 84 7.68 6.01 9.79
N ASP A 85 6.56 5.29 9.81
CA ASP A 85 6.47 4.03 10.56
C ASP A 85 5.46 3.06 9.91
N ILE A 86 5.88 2.43 8.80
CA ILE A 86 5.09 1.41 8.13
C ILE A 86 4.83 0.20 9.06
N PRO A 87 5.82 -0.32 9.82
CA PRO A 87 5.58 -1.44 10.73
C PRO A 87 4.48 -1.18 11.75
N THR A 88 4.47 -0.04 12.42
CA THR A 88 3.41 0.31 13.38
C THR A 88 2.07 0.47 12.68
N ALA A 89 2.02 1.10 11.52
CA ALA A 89 0.77 1.26 10.76
C ALA A 89 0.18 -0.10 10.34
N VAL A 90 1.00 -1.01 9.82
CA VAL A 90 0.56 -2.39 9.50
C VAL A 90 0.05 -3.08 10.76
N LYS A 91 0.83 -3.07 11.84
CA LYS A 91 0.46 -3.76 13.10
C LYS A 91 -0.83 -3.21 13.73
N LYS A 92 -1.05 -1.91 13.65
CA LYS A 92 -2.21 -1.21 14.24
C LYS A 92 -3.49 -1.43 13.43
N HIS A 93 -3.40 -1.57 12.11
CA HIS A 93 -4.57 -1.55 11.22
C HIS A 93 -4.84 -2.85 10.49
N TRP A 94 -3.94 -3.84 10.56
CA TRP A 94 -4.19 -5.16 10.01
C TRP A 94 -5.09 -5.97 10.94
N TYR A 95 -6.28 -6.31 10.44
CA TYR A 95 -7.30 -7.11 11.15
C TYR A 95 -7.77 -8.26 10.27
N ALA A 96 -6.82 -9.10 9.83
CA ALA A 96 -7.06 -10.24 8.96
C ALA A 96 -7.73 -9.87 7.61
N HIS A 97 -7.37 -8.71 7.05
CA HIS A 97 -7.78 -8.33 5.70
C HIS A 97 -7.32 -9.37 4.67
N ASP A 98 -8.12 -9.56 3.62
CA ASP A 98 -7.81 -10.49 2.53
C ASP A 98 -6.54 -10.08 1.78
N ARG A 99 -6.19 -8.79 1.81
CA ARG A 99 -4.96 -8.25 1.22
C ARG A 99 -4.52 -6.93 1.88
N ILE A 100 -3.25 -6.59 1.68
CA ILE A 100 -2.66 -5.31 2.09
C ILE A 100 -2.06 -4.63 0.87
N ILE A 101 -2.32 -3.34 0.71
CA ILE A 101 -1.69 -2.46 -0.26
C ILE A 101 -0.96 -1.38 0.51
N ILE A 102 0.33 -1.20 0.22
CA ILE A 102 1.18 -0.17 0.81
C ILE A 102 1.64 0.75 -0.31
N VAL A 103 1.17 1.98 -0.32
CA VAL A 103 1.58 3.02 -1.28
C VAL A 103 2.64 3.89 -0.60
N THR A 104 3.86 3.87 -1.13
CA THR A 104 4.97 4.61 -0.52
C THR A 104 6.05 4.97 -1.55
N ASP A 105 6.69 6.11 -1.34
CA ASP A 105 7.91 6.52 -2.01
C ASP A 105 9.17 6.11 -1.25
N GLU A 106 9.08 5.84 0.06
CA GLU A 106 10.26 5.72 0.89
C GLU A 106 10.88 4.32 0.91
N GLN A 107 12.20 4.31 1.02
CA GLN A 107 13.00 3.13 1.27
C GLN A 107 14.04 3.39 2.35
N THR A 108 14.33 2.36 3.13
CA THR A 108 15.45 2.38 4.06
C THR A 108 16.52 1.37 3.64
N ARG A 109 16.20 0.08 3.68
CA ARG A 109 17.09 -0.99 3.20
C ARG A 109 16.31 -2.15 2.57
N PRO A 110 16.92 -2.88 1.62
CA PRO A 110 16.24 -3.96 0.91
C PRO A 110 15.62 -5.00 1.85
N GLY A 111 14.34 -5.30 1.64
CA GLY A 111 13.61 -6.33 2.39
C GLY A 111 13.05 -5.91 3.76
N TRP A 112 13.20 -4.64 4.16
CA TRP A 112 12.68 -4.12 5.43
C TRP A 112 11.69 -2.99 5.19
N LEU A 113 10.60 -2.99 5.94
CA LEU A 113 9.66 -1.88 5.94
C LEU A 113 10.28 -0.67 6.66
N PRO A 114 10.31 0.51 6.03
CA PRO A 114 10.81 1.75 6.61
C PRO A 114 10.19 2.11 7.96
N SER A 115 11.03 2.51 8.90
CA SER A 115 10.63 3.26 10.10
C SER A 115 11.76 4.14 10.62
N ASN A 116 11.45 5.40 10.95
CA ASN A 116 12.35 6.34 11.65
C ASN A 116 11.78 6.80 13.02
N MET A 117 10.71 6.16 13.49
CA MET A 117 9.99 6.58 14.70
C MET A 117 10.37 5.83 15.98
N GLN A 118 11.39 4.97 15.94
CA GLN A 118 11.77 4.15 17.12
C GLN A 118 12.03 5.00 18.37
N ALA A 119 12.71 6.14 18.23
CA ALA A 119 12.98 7.05 19.35
C ALA A 119 11.73 7.79 19.87
N TYR A 120 10.63 7.73 19.12
CA TYR A 120 9.36 8.42 19.38
C TYR A 120 8.22 7.44 19.72
N GLY A 121 8.55 6.19 20.09
CA GLY A 121 7.57 5.17 20.46
C GLY A 121 7.06 4.30 19.30
N GLY A 122 7.59 4.52 18.09
CA GLY A 122 7.35 3.68 16.93
C GLY A 122 8.10 2.35 16.95
N MET A 123 7.78 1.48 16.00
CA MET A 123 8.48 0.22 15.79
C MET A 123 9.81 0.47 15.08
N ARG A 124 10.80 -0.39 15.31
CA ARG A 124 11.97 -0.46 14.43
C ARG A 124 11.56 -0.95 13.04
N GLU A 125 12.42 -0.73 12.05
CA GLU A 125 12.31 -1.42 10.77
C GLU A 125 12.05 -2.90 10.97
N THR A 126 11.04 -3.42 10.29
CA THR A 126 10.57 -4.79 10.49
C THR A 126 10.26 -5.44 9.14
N GLN A 127 10.49 -6.73 9.00
CA GLN A 127 10.09 -7.45 7.80
C GLN A 127 8.58 -7.62 7.80
N ILE A 128 7.95 -7.49 6.64
CA ILE A 128 6.49 -7.67 6.51
C ILE A 128 6.04 -9.05 7.02
N ASP A 129 6.87 -10.09 6.85
CA ASP A 129 6.57 -11.46 7.28
C ASP A 129 6.58 -11.65 8.80
N ASP A 130 7.15 -10.71 9.56
CA ASP A 130 7.07 -10.69 11.03
C ASP A 130 5.79 -10.01 11.54
N LEU A 131 5.08 -9.29 10.66
CA LEU A 131 3.87 -8.54 10.99
C LEU A 131 2.60 -9.25 10.52
N VAL A 132 2.66 -9.90 9.35
CA VAL A 132 1.48 -10.50 8.72
C VAL A 132 1.79 -11.89 8.18
N PRO A 133 0.81 -12.82 8.22
CA PRO A 133 1.01 -14.16 7.68
C PRO A 133 1.48 -14.14 6.22
N LYS A 134 2.32 -15.12 5.87
CA LYS A 134 2.75 -15.34 4.47
C LYS A 134 1.59 -15.66 3.54
N THR A 135 0.47 -16.12 4.07
CA THR A 135 -0.76 -16.40 3.32
C THR A 135 -1.50 -15.12 2.90
N THR A 136 -1.33 -13.99 3.60
CA THR A 136 -1.96 -12.72 3.21
C THR A 136 -1.14 -12.07 2.08
N PRO A 137 -1.71 -11.82 0.88
CA PRO A 137 -1.03 -11.07 -0.17
C PRO A 137 -0.72 -9.63 0.27
N VAL A 138 0.50 -9.17 -0.05
CA VAL A 138 0.94 -7.79 0.18
C VAL A 138 1.45 -7.22 -1.12
N TYR A 139 0.90 -6.06 -1.49
CA TYR A 139 1.25 -5.30 -2.67
C TYR A 139 1.90 -3.99 -2.23
N LEU A 140 3.17 -3.82 -2.58
CA LEU A 140 3.88 -2.57 -2.34
C LEU A 140 3.94 -1.78 -3.64
N TRP A 141 3.43 -0.56 -3.60
CA TRP A 141 3.51 0.39 -4.70
C TRP A 141 4.66 1.35 -4.42
N ASN A 142 5.73 1.21 -5.20
CA ASN A 142 6.92 2.04 -5.08
C ASN A 142 6.77 3.26 -6.01
N MET A 143 6.54 4.42 -5.42
CA MET A 143 6.28 5.68 -6.13
C MET A 143 7.57 6.36 -6.63
N ALA A 144 8.70 6.13 -5.97
CA ALA A 144 9.97 6.78 -6.27
C ALA A 144 10.89 5.97 -7.21
N GLY A 145 10.43 4.82 -7.72
CA GLY A 145 11.13 4.06 -8.75
C GLY A 145 12.42 3.37 -8.30
N TYR A 146 12.63 3.22 -6.99
CA TYR A 146 13.82 2.55 -6.46
C TYR A 146 13.95 1.08 -6.93
N LYS A 147 15.19 0.66 -7.20
CA LYS A 147 15.52 -0.66 -7.80
C LYS A 147 15.34 -1.87 -6.86
N ALA A 148 15.52 -1.69 -5.55
CA ALA A 148 15.36 -2.76 -4.57
C ALA A 148 14.02 -2.62 -3.85
N GLY A 149 13.29 -3.70 -3.58
CA GLY A 149 11.99 -3.62 -2.87
C GLY A 149 12.14 -3.54 -1.35
N ALA A 150 11.18 -2.89 -0.68
CA ALA A 150 11.08 -2.85 0.79
C ALA A 150 10.61 -4.19 1.41
N MET A 151 10.40 -5.23 0.60
CA MET A 151 10.00 -6.56 1.05
C MET A 151 10.56 -7.65 0.12
N PRO A 152 10.61 -8.93 0.55
CA PRO A 152 11.06 -10.02 -0.31
C PRO A 152 10.10 -10.22 -1.48
N ILE A 153 10.45 -9.74 -2.67
CA ILE A 153 9.57 -9.81 -3.87
C ILE A 153 9.62 -11.22 -4.48
N GLY A 154 8.49 -11.69 -5.03
CA GLY A 154 8.43 -12.88 -5.87
C GLY A 154 8.29 -14.20 -5.10
N ARG A 155 8.10 -14.14 -3.78
CA ARG A 155 7.78 -15.29 -2.92
C ARG A 155 6.56 -14.97 -2.07
N SER A 156 5.77 -15.99 -1.74
CA SER A 156 4.74 -15.92 -0.69
C SER A 156 3.73 -14.77 -0.82
N GLY A 157 3.29 -14.43 -2.04
CA GLY A 157 2.29 -13.37 -2.24
C GLY A 157 2.81 -11.96 -1.95
N ARG A 158 4.10 -11.73 -2.12
CA ARG A 158 4.73 -10.41 -1.99
C ARG A 158 5.01 -9.83 -3.37
N HIS A 159 4.31 -8.77 -3.72
CA HIS A 159 4.36 -8.16 -5.05
C HIS A 159 4.77 -6.69 -4.95
N CYS A 160 5.71 -6.26 -5.79
CA CYS A 160 6.05 -4.86 -5.93
C CYS A 160 5.57 -4.37 -7.30
N PHE A 161 4.84 -3.25 -7.30
CA PHE A 161 4.46 -2.54 -8.50
C PHE A 161 5.20 -1.20 -8.58
N VAL A 162 5.45 -0.74 -9.81
CA VAL A 162 6.07 0.54 -10.11
C VAL A 162 5.17 1.26 -11.12
N GLY A 163 4.99 2.56 -10.94
CA GLY A 163 4.18 3.40 -11.83
C GLY A 163 2.68 3.35 -11.52
N LEU A 164 1.97 4.44 -11.83
CA LEU A 164 0.59 4.70 -11.40
C LEU A 164 -0.47 4.22 -12.41
N THR A 165 -0.33 3.00 -12.92
CA THR A 165 -1.29 2.49 -13.90
C THR A 165 -2.42 1.70 -13.24
N ASP A 166 -3.62 1.88 -13.76
CA ASP A 166 -4.82 1.13 -13.38
C ASP A 166 -4.74 -0.37 -13.76
N HIS A 167 -3.80 -0.73 -14.62
CA HIS A 167 -3.56 -2.09 -15.08
C HIS A 167 -3.18 -3.02 -13.95
N ALA A 168 -2.38 -2.54 -12.99
CA ALA A 168 -1.96 -3.36 -11.87
C ALA A 168 -3.15 -3.71 -10.93
N PHE A 169 -4.23 -2.92 -10.92
CA PHE A 169 -5.48 -3.30 -10.23
C PHE A 169 -6.16 -4.50 -10.87
N ARG A 170 -6.13 -4.57 -12.21
CA ARG A 170 -6.68 -5.72 -12.94
C ARG A 170 -5.84 -6.97 -12.74
N MET A 171 -4.54 -6.82 -12.46
CA MET A 171 -3.65 -7.97 -12.23
C MET A 171 -3.81 -8.60 -10.85
N MET A 172 -4.16 -7.82 -9.81
CA MET A 172 -4.26 -8.33 -8.44
C MET A 172 -5.17 -9.56 -8.30
N PRO A 173 -6.41 -9.59 -8.85
CA PRO A 173 -7.25 -10.78 -8.79
C PRO A 173 -6.61 -12.01 -9.46
N PHE A 174 -5.83 -11.84 -10.52
CA PHE A 174 -5.14 -12.97 -11.18
C PHE A 174 -3.96 -13.48 -10.36
N LEU A 175 -3.19 -12.59 -9.72
CA LEU A 175 -2.10 -12.97 -8.82
C LEU A 175 -2.61 -13.70 -7.58
N GLU A 176 -3.76 -13.29 -7.06
CA GLU A 176 -4.46 -13.97 -5.97
C GLU A 176 -5.01 -15.33 -6.40
N ALA A 177 -5.71 -15.40 -7.54
CA ALA A 177 -6.25 -16.65 -8.05
C ALA A 177 -5.15 -17.67 -8.41
N SER A 178 -3.96 -17.20 -8.80
CA SER A 178 -2.82 -18.08 -9.14
C SER A 178 -2.27 -18.86 -7.94
N ARG A 179 -2.65 -18.52 -6.70
CA ARG A 179 -2.32 -19.33 -5.52
C ARG A 179 -3.15 -20.62 -5.42
N ASP A 180 -4.39 -20.57 -5.89
CA ASP A 180 -5.36 -21.67 -5.82
C ASP A 180 -5.72 -22.21 -7.21
N ALA A 181 -4.99 -21.79 -8.25
CA ALA A 181 -5.30 -22.17 -9.62
C ALA A 181 -4.92 -23.63 -9.89
N THR A 182 -5.94 -24.49 -9.85
CA THR A 182 -5.90 -25.77 -10.56
C THR A 182 -5.90 -25.46 -12.06
N TRP A 183 -4.95 -26.00 -12.81
CA TRP A 183 -4.94 -25.82 -14.27
C TRP A 183 -6.26 -26.32 -14.89
N PRO A 184 -6.78 -25.67 -15.94
CA PRO A 184 -8.08 -26.04 -16.54
C PRO A 184 -8.17 -27.50 -17.00
N TRP A 185 -7.03 -28.13 -17.29
CA TRP A 185 -6.93 -29.54 -17.67
C TRP A 185 -6.70 -30.51 -16.50
N ALA A 186 -6.51 -29.99 -15.28
CA ALA A 186 -6.24 -30.79 -14.08
C ALA A 186 -7.52 -31.22 -13.35
N THR A 187 -8.68 -30.59 -13.61
CA THR A 187 -9.98 -31.16 -13.24
C THR A 187 -10.37 -32.24 -14.25
N LYS A 188 -9.88 -33.46 -14.04
CA LYS A 188 -10.54 -34.64 -14.60
C LYS A 188 -11.90 -34.77 -13.93
N THR A 189 -12.95 -34.55 -14.71
CA THR A 189 -14.31 -35.00 -14.40
C THR A 189 -14.27 -36.50 -14.09
N ALA A 190 -14.76 -36.88 -12.91
CA ALA A 190 -15.20 -38.23 -12.61
C ALA A 190 -16.73 -38.22 -12.60
#